data_AF-A0A1V2LI16-F1
#
_entry.id   AF-A0A1V2LI16-F1
#
_cell.length_a   1.000
_cell.length_b   1.000
_cell.length_c   1.000
_cell.angle_alpha   90.00
_cell.angle_beta   90.00
_cell.angle_gamma   90.00
#
_symmetry.space_group_name_H-M   'P 1'
#
loop_
_entity.id
_entity.type
_entity.pdbx_description
1 polymer ?
#
loop_
_entity_poly.entity_id
_entity_poly.type
_entity_poly.pdbx_seq_one_letter_code
_entity_poly.pdbx_strand_id
1 'polypeptide(L)'
;MLGTMILPSNVLQSLKELHNLSDDISYYAGDRSIDFAWYSKRMSISQLFVLSELFMVNDTSAGYQDTYKFVDNKLKEILTAGYIYNSVEEWTFFNAVSLVNIIKSQLARG
;
A
#
# COMPACT_ATOMS: atom_id res chain seq x y z
N MET A 1 14.26 -19.58 -1.26
CA MET A 1 12.90 -19.93 -0.80
C MET A 1 11.86 -19.61 -1.86
N LEU A 2 11.87 -18.41 -2.45
CA LEU A 2 10.97 -18.04 -3.58
C LEU A 2 10.86 -19.09 -4.70
N GLY A 3 11.98 -19.66 -5.14
CA GLY A 3 11.99 -20.60 -6.27
C GLY A 3 11.06 -21.82 -6.10
N THR A 4 10.92 -22.34 -4.88
CA THR A 4 10.01 -23.47 -4.58
C THR A 4 8.57 -23.04 -4.32
N MET A 5 8.38 -21.80 -3.85
CA MET A 5 7.08 -21.20 -3.55
C MET A 5 6.32 -20.78 -4.81
N ILE A 6 7.03 -20.42 -5.88
CA ILE A 6 6.46 -19.97 -7.16
C ILE A 6 6.02 -21.14 -8.05
N LEU A 7 6.40 -22.39 -7.72
CA LEU A 7 5.91 -23.56 -8.47
C LEU A 7 4.37 -23.59 -8.47
N PRO A 8 3.72 -23.89 -9.60
CA PRO A 8 2.26 -23.89 -9.71
C PRO A 8 1.55 -24.74 -8.63
N SER A 9 2.17 -25.84 -8.20
CA SER A 9 1.66 -26.71 -7.13
C SER A 9 1.64 -26.04 -5.76
N ASN A 10 2.54 -25.09 -5.51
CA ASN A 10 2.78 -24.47 -4.21
C ASN A 10 2.35 -23.00 -4.17
N VAL A 11 2.06 -22.39 -5.32
CA VAL A 11 1.83 -20.93 -5.43
C VAL A 11 0.60 -20.49 -4.65
N LEU A 12 -0.49 -21.27 -4.68
CA LEU A 12 -1.71 -20.97 -3.94
C LEU A 12 -1.48 -20.98 -2.43
N GLN A 13 -0.78 -22.00 -1.93
CA GLN A 13 -0.44 -22.09 -0.51
C GLN A 13 0.50 -20.95 -0.11
N SER A 14 1.52 -20.67 -0.93
CA SER A 14 2.51 -19.63 -0.65
C SER A 14 1.87 -18.24 -0.62
N LEU A 15 0.92 -17.96 -1.51
CA LEU A 15 0.14 -16.72 -1.51
C LEU A 15 -0.74 -16.59 -0.27
N LYS A 16 -1.34 -17.70 0.19
CA LYS A 16 -2.12 -17.71 1.43
C LYS A 16 -1.26 -17.38 2.65
N GLU A 17 -0.08 -17.99 2.77
CA GLU A 17 0.85 -17.69 3.86
C GLU A 17 1.35 -16.24 3.78
N LEU A 18 1.64 -15.74 2.58
CA LEU A 18 2.04 -14.34 2.38
C LEU A 18 0.92 -13.36 2.76
N HIS A 19 -0.33 -13.71 2.48
CA HIS A 19 -1.48 -12.92 2.89
C HIS A 19 -1.64 -12.92 4.41
N ASN A 20 -1.56 -14.08 5.05
CA ASN A 20 -1.63 -14.19 6.52
C ASN A 20 -0.50 -13.39 7.19
N LEU A 21 0.72 -13.48 6.68
CA LEU A 21 1.86 -12.71 7.17
C LEU A 21 1.60 -11.20 7.06
N SER A 22 1.07 -10.76 5.92
CA SER A 22 0.73 -9.35 5.70
C SER A 22 -0.39 -8.86 6.63
N ASP A 23 -1.38 -9.72 6.90
CA ASP A 23 -2.44 -9.46 7.87
C ASP A 23 -1.87 -9.33 9.29
N ASP A 24 -1.00 -10.25 9.72
CA ASP A 24 -0.33 -10.22 11.02
C ASP A 24 0.51 -8.95 11.18
N ILE A 25 1.34 -8.60 10.19
CA ILE A 25 2.15 -7.37 10.21
C ILE A 25 1.24 -6.14 10.37
N SER A 26 0.14 -6.07 9.60
CA SER A 26 -0.81 -4.96 9.67
C SER A 26 -1.49 -4.89 11.05
N TYR A 27 -1.90 -6.04 11.57
CA TYR A 27 -2.55 -6.16 12.87
C TYR A 27 -1.62 -5.70 14.01
N TYR A 28 -0.39 -6.18 14.03
CA TYR A 28 0.61 -5.78 15.05
C TYR A 28 1.10 -4.34 14.87
N ALA A 29 1.05 -3.79 13.65
CA ALA A 29 1.28 -2.36 13.40
C ALA A 29 0.13 -1.47 13.90
N GLY A 30 -0.97 -2.05 14.38
CA GLY A 30 -2.12 -1.32 14.92
C GLY A 30 -3.11 -0.83 13.85
N ASP A 31 -3.05 -1.38 12.64
CA ASP A 31 -3.99 -1.03 11.57
C ASP A 31 -5.42 -1.46 11.93
N ARG A 32 -6.37 -0.52 11.84
CA ARG A 32 -7.81 -0.74 12.09
C ARG A 32 -8.68 -0.39 10.87
N SER A 33 -8.09 -0.31 9.69
CA SER A 33 -8.84 -0.10 8.44
C SER A 33 -9.84 -1.24 8.23
N ILE A 34 -11.02 -0.92 7.72
CA ILE A 34 -12.08 -1.90 7.37
C ILE A 34 -12.63 -1.67 5.96
N ASP A 35 -12.04 -0.73 5.24
CA ASP A 35 -12.44 -0.21 3.94
C ASP A 35 -11.39 -0.59 2.87
N PHE A 36 -11.43 0.07 1.72
CA PHE A 36 -10.46 -0.19 0.64
C PHE A 36 -8.99 -0.10 1.11
N ALA A 37 -8.70 0.78 2.09
CA ALA A 37 -7.35 0.89 2.65
C ALA A 37 -6.88 -0.41 3.32
N TRP A 38 -7.79 -1.24 3.85
CA TRP A 38 -7.45 -2.57 4.38
C TRP A 38 -6.81 -3.46 3.31
N TYR A 39 -7.42 -3.52 2.12
CA TYR A 39 -6.94 -4.31 0.99
C TYR A 39 -5.64 -3.73 0.43
N SER A 40 -5.59 -2.42 0.20
CA SER A 40 -4.41 -1.76 -0.35
C SER A 40 -3.18 -1.93 0.55
N LYS A 41 -3.32 -1.71 1.86
CA LYS A 41 -2.21 -1.87 2.82
C LYS A 41 -1.65 -3.29 2.81
N ARG A 42 -2.52 -4.31 2.88
CA ARG A 42 -2.08 -5.71 2.88
C ARG A 42 -1.45 -6.13 1.56
N MET A 43 -1.99 -5.65 0.45
CA MET A 43 -1.38 -5.88 -0.86
C MET A 43 0.01 -5.23 -0.94
N SER A 44 0.16 -4.00 -0.45
CA SER A 44 1.43 -3.28 -0.42
C SER A 44 2.47 -3.97 0.47
N ILE A 45 2.09 -4.46 1.66
CA ILE A 45 3.00 -5.19 2.56
C ILE A 45 3.43 -6.52 1.93
N SER A 46 2.49 -7.29 1.35
CA SER A 46 2.81 -8.53 0.64
C SER A 46 3.78 -8.28 -0.52
N GLN A 47 3.54 -7.21 -1.30
CA GLN A 47 4.43 -6.82 -2.39
C GLN A 47 5.82 -6.41 -1.88
N LEU A 48 5.87 -5.59 -0.83
CA LEU A 48 7.12 -5.15 -0.21
C LEU A 48 7.96 -6.34 0.27
N PHE A 49 7.33 -7.33 0.90
CA PHE A 49 7.99 -8.54 1.35
C PHE A 49 8.65 -9.29 0.18
N VAL A 50 7.89 -9.59 -0.88
CA VAL A 50 8.41 -10.32 -2.05
C VAL A 50 9.54 -9.55 -2.74
N LEU A 51 9.38 -8.23 -2.91
CA LEU A 51 10.41 -7.39 -3.51
C LEU A 51 11.67 -7.31 -2.64
N SER A 52 11.50 -7.25 -1.30
CA SER A 52 12.62 -7.24 -0.37
C SER A 52 13.40 -8.55 -0.40
N GLU A 53 12.72 -9.70 -0.46
CA GLU A 53 13.39 -11.01 -0.58
C GLU A 53 14.13 -11.11 -1.92
N LEU A 54 13.53 -10.64 -3.02
CA LEU A 54 14.18 -10.63 -4.33
C LEU A 54 15.42 -9.71 -4.37
N PHE A 55 15.33 -8.55 -3.73
CA PHE A 55 16.47 -7.63 -3.60
C PHE A 55 17.58 -8.26 -2.75
N MET A 56 17.20 -8.84 -1.61
CA MET A 56 18.11 -9.46 -0.65
C MET A 56 18.92 -10.62 -1.25
N VAL A 57 18.35 -11.37 -2.20
CA VAL A 57 19.06 -12.46 -2.92
C VAL A 57 20.34 -11.98 -3.60
N ASN A 58 20.38 -10.72 -4.05
CA ASN A 58 21.54 -10.14 -4.74
C ASN A 58 22.32 -9.13 -3.90
N ASP A 59 21.90 -8.91 -2.65
CA ASP A 59 22.54 -7.94 -1.76
C ASP A 59 23.80 -8.55 -1.13
N THR A 60 24.95 -7.97 -1.47
CA THR A 60 26.27 -8.35 -0.93
C THR A 60 26.80 -7.36 0.11
N SER A 61 26.01 -6.36 0.48
CA SER A 61 26.38 -5.38 1.49
C SER A 61 26.50 -6.01 2.89
N ALA A 62 27.34 -5.42 3.73
CA ALA A 62 27.58 -5.94 5.08
C ALA A 62 26.29 -5.92 5.90
N GLY A 63 25.78 -7.10 6.25
CA GLY A 63 24.55 -7.24 7.04
C GLY A 63 23.29 -6.77 6.31
N TYR A 64 23.26 -6.83 4.97
CA TYR A 64 22.08 -6.49 4.15
C TYR A 64 21.60 -5.04 4.29
N GLN A 65 22.52 -4.10 4.55
CA GLN A 65 22.19 -2.68 4.73
C GLN A 65 21.43 -2.08 3.55
N ASP A 66 21.75 -2.52 2.33
CA ASP A 66 21.08 -2.00 1.13
C ASP A 66 19.66 -2.55 0.98
N THR A 67 19.41 -3.79 1.43
CA THR A 67 18.04 -4.33 1.57
C THR A 67 17.22 -3.51 2.55
N TYR A 68 17.76 -3.16 3.72
CA TYR A 68 17.05 -2.33 4.70
C TYR A 68 16.71 -0.93 4.14
N LYS A 69 17.66 -0.30 3.42
CA LYS A 69 17.40 0.97 2.73
C LYS A 69 16.33 0.82 1.64
N PHE A 70 16.38 -0.27 0.87
CA PHE A 70 15.37 -0.55 -0.16
C PHE A 70 13.97 -0.65 0.45
N VAL A 71 13.83 -1.37 1.56
CA VAL A 71 12.56 -1.50 2.29
C VAL A 71 12.06 -0.15 2.80
N ASP A 72 12.92 0.65 3.45
CA ASP A 72 12.57 1.98 3.96
C ASP A 72 12.10 2.93 2.83
N ASN A 73 12.83 2.94 1.71
CA ASN A 73 12.46 3.75 0.54
C ASN A 73 11.10 3.32 -0.03
N LYS A 74 10.86 2.01 -0.20
CA LYS A 74 9.58 1.54 -0.74
C LYS A 74 8.42 1.78 0.22
N LEU A 75 8.63 1.66 1.53
CA LEU A 75 7.61 2.01 2.51
C LEU A 75 7.23 3.50 2.43
N LYS A 76 8.21 4.39 2.32
CA LYS A 76 7.98 5.83 2.12
C LYS A 76 7.18 6.11 0.85
N GLU A 77 7.50 5.44 -0.25
CA GLU A 77 6.74 5.57 -1.50
C GLU A 77 5.27 5.15 -1.33
N ILE A 78 5.02 4.00 -0.67
CA ILE A 78 3.66 3.50 -0.41
C ILE A 78 2.86 4.51 0.44
N LEU A 79 3.45 5.02 1.52
CA LEU A 79 2.82 6.00 2.40
C LEU A 79 2.52 7.31 1.67
N THR A 80 3.47 7.77 0.84
CA THR A 80 3.32 9.00 0.05
C THR A 80 2.21 8.84 -1.00
N ALA A 81 2.13 7.70 -1.68
CA ALA A 81 1.07 7.42 -2.64
C ALA A 81 -0.32 7.44 -1.99
N GLY A 82 -0.46 6.85 -0.79
CA GLY A 82 -1.70 6.89 -0.03
C GLY A 82 -2.10 8.32 0.38
N TYR A 83 -1.14 9.12 0.84
CA TYR A 83 -1.38 10.53 1.18
C TYR A 83 -1.84 11.36 -0.03
N ILE A 84 -1.18 11.18 -1.19
CA ILE A 84 -1.53 11.88 -2.43
C ILE A 84 -2.93 11.50 -2.88
N TYR A 85 -3.29 10.21 -2.84
CA TYR A 85 -4.63 9.75 -3.23
C TYR A 85 -5.72 10.44 -2.41
N ASN A 86 -5.60 10.42 -1.08
CA ASN A 86 -6.56 11.08 -0.18
C ASN A 86 -6.62 12.59 -0.43
N SER A 87 -5.47 13.24 -0.60
CA SER A 87 -5.40 14.69 -0.85
C SER A 87 -6.08 15.09 -2.16
N VAL A 88 -5.94 14.27 -3.21
CA VAL A 88 -6.57 14.52 -4.52
C VAL A 88 -8.09 14.32 -4.44
N GLU A 89 -8.55 13.25 -3.77
CA GLU A 89 -9.98 13.01 -3.56
C GLU A 89 -10.64 14.19 -2.82
N GLU A 90 -10.05 14.62 -1.70
CA GLU A 90 -10.55 15.76 -0.91
C GLU A 90 -10.60 17.06 -1.73
N TRP A 91 -9.54 17.37 -2.48
CA TRP A 91 -9.49 18.55 -3.34
C TRP A 91 -10.58 18.51 -4.43
N THR A 92 -10.80 17.37 -5.08
CA THR A 92 -11.84 17.24 -6.11
C THR A 92 -13.25 17.40 -5.53
N PHE A 93 -13.53 16.77 -4.39
CA PHE A 93 -14.82 16.88 -3.72
C PHE A 93 -15.10 18.32 -3.26
N PHE A 94 -14.10 19.00 -2.68
CA PHE A 94 -14.21 20.39 -2.27
C PHE A 94 -14.57 21.33 -3.43
N ASN A 95 -13.88 21.19 -4.57
CA ASN A 95 -14.16 22.00 -5.75
C ASN A 95 -15.57 21.71 -6.30
N ALA A 96 -15.98 20.45 -6.36
CA ALA A 96 -17.32 20.08 -6.84
C ALA A 96 -18.43 20.66 -5.95
N VAL A 97 -18.33 20.52 -4.63
CA VAL A 97 -19.30 21.07 -3.67
C VAL A 97 -19.34 22.59 -3.73
N SER A 98 -18.17 23.23 -3.83
CA SER A 98 -18.08 24.69 -3.93
C SER A 98 -18.74 25.21 -5.20
N LEU A 99 -18.53 24.55 -6.35
CA LEU A 99 -19.19 24.89 -7.61
C LEU A 99 -20.72 24.78 -7.52
N VAL A 100 -21.23 23.68 -6.94
CA VAL A 100 -22.68 23.50 -6.73
C VAL A 100 -23.26 24.58 -5.83
N ASN A 101 -22.58 24.90 -4.72
CA ASN A 101 -23.03 25.93 -3.79
C ASN A 101 -23.03 27.32 -4.43
N ILE A 102 -22.03 27.64 -5.26
CA ILE A 102 -21.98 28.89 -6.02
C ILE A 102 -23.19 28.98 -6.96
N ILE A 103 -23.46 27.94 -7.76
CA ILE A 103 -24.60 27.88 -8.70
C ILE A 103 -25.93 28.05 -7.95
N LYS A 104 -26.14 27.31 -6.86
CA LYS A 104 -27.33 27.45 -6.01
C LYS A 104 -27.48 28.88 -5.48
N SER A 105 -26.38 29.51 -5.04
CA SER A 105 -26.42 30.90 -4.53
C SER A 105 -26.77 31.94 -5.60
N GLN A 106 -26.47 31.67 -6.87
CA GLN A 106 -26.82 32.55 -7.99
C GLN A 106 -28.29 32.37 -8.39
N LEU A 107 -28.78 31.12 -8.39
CA LEU A 107 -30.18 30.80 -8.65
C LEU A 107 -31.15 31.32 -7.58
N ALA A 108 -30.73 31.34 -6.31
CA ALA A 108 -31.56 31.91 -5.23
C ALA A 108 -31.61 33.46 -5.24
N ARG A 109 -30.79 34.12 -6.08
CA ARG A 109 -30.71 35.58 -6.19
C ARG A 109 -31.44 36.14 -7.41
N GLY A 110 -31.95 35.31 -8.32
CA GLY A 110 -32.76 35.70 -9.48
C GLY A 110 -34.20 35.23 -9.34
#